data_AF-A0A9W3D5A7-F1
#
_entry.id   AF-A0A9W3D5A7-F1
#
_cell.length_a   1.000
_cell.length_b   1.000
_cell.length_c   1.000
_cell.angle_alpha   90.00
_cell.angle_beta   90.00
_cell.angle_gamma   90.00
#
_symmetry.space_group_name_H-M   'P 1'
#
loop_
_entity.id
_entity.type
_entity.pdbx_description
1 polymer ?
#
loop_
_entity_poly.entity_id
_entity_poly.type
_entity_poly.pdbx_seq_one_letter_code
_entity_poly.pdbx_strand_id
1 'polypeptide(L)'
;MYSKREKTFHFTSFKGLYMGSLDICNKKLKFQDLRLRNQPKISEAWWEMLDKCFMSNHLVESPSGELFFIKWYTLCIRREDEEWIMMHSVTKRFMVFRQDEKSKDFYYTDDIRDLCIFLGQSEAFCLSASMYPGLKPNSIYYIGSGLGSYNLASGTVRSFDPPRGKPLLVHYPYWLHPTNSIA
;
A
#
# COMPACT_ATOMS: atom_id res chain seq x y z
N MET A 1 3.50 9.38 7.30
CA MET A 1 2.29 9.97 6.72
C MET A 1 1.83 11.12 7.59
N TYR A 2 1.49 12.27 7.02
CA TYR A 2 0.95 13.43 7.74
C TYR A 2 -0.58 13.46 7.66
N SER A 3 -1.26 13.40 8.81
CA SER A 3 -2.69 13.66 8.86
C SER A 3 -2.95 15.16 8.95
N LYS A 4 -3.57 15.73 7.92
CA LYS A 4 -3.99 17.13 7.92
C LYS A 4 -5.10 17.38 8.94
N ARG A 5 -5.98 16.39 9.15
CA ARG A 5 -7.09 16.44 10.10
C ARG A 5 -6.59 16.57 11.53
N GLU A 6 -5.63 15.74 11.91
CA GLU A 6 -5.09 15.70 13.28
C GLU A 6 -3.83 16.56 13.46
N LYS A 7 -3.33 17.18 12.38
CA LYS A 7 -2.04 17.91 12.33
C LYS A 7 -0.88 17.10 12.94
N THR A 8 -0.89 15.81 12.68
CA THR A 8 -0.03 14.83 13.37
C THR A 8 0.67 13.94 12.34
N PHE A 9 1.96 13.68 12.56
CA PHE A 9 2.69 12.70 11.77
C PHE A 9 2.49 11.30 12.36
N HIS A 10 1.99 10.40 11.54
CA HIS A 10 1.88 8.98 11.84
C HIS A 10 2.98 8.20 11.13
N PHE A 11 3.59 7.26 11.84
CA PHE A 11 4.63 6.39 11.30
C PHE A 11 4.56 5.01 11.94
N THR A 12 5.16 4.02 11.28
CA THR A 12 5.17 2.63 11.76
C THR A 12 6.60 2.16 11.91
N SER A 13 6.83 1.24 12.86
CA SER A 13 8.13 0.57 12.93
C SER A 13 8.37 -0.26 11.66
N PHE A 14 9.64 -0.51 11.34
CA PHE A 14 10.01 -1.27 10.14
C PHE A 14 9.32 -2.65 10.08
N LYS A 15 9.20 -3.33 11.22
CA LYS A 15 8.50 -4.63 11.33
C LYS A 15 6.97 -4.52 11.38
N GLY A 16 6.41 -3.31 11.46
CA GLY A 16 4.97 -3.10 11.55
C GLY A 16 4.37 -3.56 12.88
N LEU A 17 5.15 -3.54 13.96
CA LEU A 17 4.72 -3.95 15.30
C LEU A 17 4.22 -2.79 16.16
N TYR A 18 4.64 -1.58 15.81
CA TYR A 18 4.32 -0.37 16.57
C TYR A 18 3.92 0.74 15.61
N MET A 19 3.02 1.59 16.07
CA MET A 19 2.64 2.83 15.43
C MET A 19 3.01 3.98 16.35
N GLY A 20 3.67 4.99 15.79
CA GLY A 20 3.99 6.24 16.47
C GLY A 20 3.15 7.38 15.90
N SER A 21 2.83 8.34 16.75
CA SER A 21 2.20 9.60 16.34
C SER A 21 2.92 10.79 16.99
N LEU A 22 3.27 11.78 16.18
CA LEU A 22 3.93 13.00 16.60
C LEU A 22 3.00 14.19 16.34
N ASP A 23 2.39 14.69 17.41
CA ASP A 23 1.62 15.93 17.39
C ASP A 23 2.61 17.10 17.30
N ILE A 24 2.58 17.83 16.19
CA ILE A 24 3.53 18.91 15.92
C ILE A 24 3.23 20.12 16.80
N CYS A 25 1.96 20.41 17.05
CA CYS A 25 1.54 21.58 17.82
C CYS A 25 1.98 21.44 19.27
N ASN A 26 1.79 20.26 19.85
CA ASN A 26 2.12 19.98 21.26
C ASN A 26 3.50 19.35 21.44
N LYS A 27 4.23 19.08 20.34
CA LYS A 27 5.51 18.34 20.31
C LYS A 27 5.45 17.03 21.08
N LYS A 28 4.30 16.37 21.07
CA LYS A 28 4.04 15.18 21.88
C LYS A 28 4.16 13.94 21.01
N LEU A 29 5.09 13.07 21.39
CA LEU A 29 5.27 11.76 20.77
C LEU A 29 4.50 10.70 21.56
N LYS A 30 3.72 9.88 20.84
CA LYS A 30 2.98 8.75 21.39
C LYS A 30 3.33 7.50 20.61
N PHE A 31 3.27 6.36 21.28
CA PHE A 31 3.44 5.05 20.69
C PHE A 31 2.32 4.12 21.12
N GLN A 32 1.93 3.22 20.23
CA GLN A 32 0.98 2.17 20.51
C GLN A 32 1.37 0.89 19.77
N ASP A 33 0.97 -0.25 20.31
CA ASP A 33 1.08 -1.52 19.61
C ASP A 33 0.23 -1.49 18.33
N LEU A 34 0.80 -1.93 17.22
CA LEU A 34 0.08 -2.12 15.98
C LEU A 34 -0.51 -3.53 15.97
N ARG A 35 -1.73 -3.66 16.48
CA ARG A 35 -2.42 -4.94 16.63
C ARG A 35 -3.22 -5.28 15.38
N LEU A 36 -2.64 -6.15 14.55
CA LEU A 36 -3.30 -6.70 13.38
C LEU A 36 -4.21 -7.85 13.79
N ARG A 37 -5.49 -7.72 13.45
CA ARG A 37 -6.55 -8.68 13.76
C ARG A 37 -7.10 -9.30 12.50
N ASN A 38 -7.64 -10.50 12.67
CA ASN A 38 -8.03 -11.41 11.59
C ASN A 38 -6.85 -11.80 10.71
N GLN A 39 -7.00 -12.90 9.99
CA GLN A 39 -6.03 -13.32 8.98
C GLN A 39 -6.73 -13.49 7.64
N PRO A 40 -6.04 -13.16 6.53
CA PRO A 40 -6.54 -13.52 5.21
C PRO A 40 -6.70 -15.04 5.13
N LYS A 41 -7.82 -15.50 4.60
CA LYS A 41 -8.03 -16.91 4.29
C LYS A 41 -7.25 -17.26 3.02
N ILE A 42 -6.00 -17.67 3.17
CA ILE A 42 -5.15 -18.15 2.06
C ILE A 42 -4.56 -19.52 2.41
N SER A 43 -4.21 -20.30 1.38
CA SER A 43 -3.67 -21.65 1.57
C SER A 43 -2.24 -21.62 2.11
N GLU A 44 -1.79 -22.75 2.66
CA GLU A 44 -0.44 -22.94 3.17
C GLU A 44 0.64 -22.69 2.10
N ALA A 45 0.46 -23.21 0.89
CA ALA A 45 1.36 -22.94 -0.24
C ALA A 45 1.49 -21.45 -0.57
N TRP A 46 0.42 -20.66 -0.38
CA TRP A 46 0.47 -19.21 -0.54
C TRP A 46 1.27 -18.55 0.60
N TRP A 47 1.15 -19.03 1.83
CA TRP A 47 1.98 -18.57 2.95
C TRP A 47 3.47 -18.85 2.71
N GLU A 48 3.82 -20.06 2.31
CA GLU A 48 5.21 -20.42 1.97
C GLU A 48 5.78 -19.56 0.84
N MET A 49 4.94 -19.16 -0.13
CA MET A 49 5.34 -18.23 -1.19
C MET A 49 5.58 -16.81 -0.64
N LEU A 50 4.73 -16.34 0.28
CA LEU A 50 4.87 -15.02 0.90
C LEU A 50 6.09 -14.94 1.82
N ASP A 51 6.50 -16.04 2.46
CA ASP A 51 7.71 -16.09 3.29
C ASP A 51 8.99 -15.87 2.48
N LYS A 52 8.95 -16.12 1.17
CA LYS A 52 10.05 -15.83 0.23
C LYS A 52 10.01 -14.39 -0.29
N CYS A 53 8.95 -13.63 0.00
CA CYS A 53 8.79 -12.27 -0.49
C CYS A 53 9.45 -11.25 0.45
N PHE A 54 9.95 -10.17 -0.14
CA PHE A 54 10.17 -8.95 0.60
C PHE A 54 8.83 -8.35 1.00
N MET A 55 8.77 -7.76 2.18
CA MET A 55 7.57 -7.13 2.72
C MET A 55 7.90 -5.68 3.09
N SER A 56 7.08 -4.75 2.60
CA SER A 56 7.13 -3.35 3.01
C SER A 56 5.80 -2.94 3.65
N ASN A 57 5.88 -2.05 4.64
CA ASN A 57 4.73 -1.55 5.37
C ASN A 57 4.42 -0.12 4.93
N HIS A 58 3.13 0.17 4.74
CA HIS A 58 2.63 1.48 4.38
C HIS A 58 1.46 1.84 5.30
N LEU A 59 1.33 3.12 5.62
CA LEU A 59 0.21 3.67 6.36
C LEU A 59 -0.39 4.79 5.53
N VAL A 60 -1.71 4.76 5.37
CA VAL A 60 -2.45 5.75 4.57
C VAL A 60 -3.73 6.17 5.28
N GLU A 61 -4.10 7.43 5.14
CA GLU A 61 -5.35 8.02 5.61
C GLU A 61 -6.26 8.22 4.40
N SER A 62 -7.50 7.79 4.53
CA SER A 62 -8.55 8.03 3.54
C SER A 62 -9.12 9.44 3.63
N PRO A 63 -9.87 9.91 2.62
CA PRO A 63 -10.54 11.21 2.69
C PRO A 63 -11.50 11.38 3.88
N SER A 64 -12.08 10.28 4.39
CA SER A 64 -12.94 10.27 5.58
C SER A 64 -12.14 10.31 6.90
N GLY A 65 -10.82 10.13 6.84
CA GLY A 65 -9.94 10.02 8.02
C GLY A 65 -9.80 8.61 8.57
N GLU A 66 -10.35 7.58 7.91
CA GLU A 66 -10.04 6.18 8.26
C GLU A 66 -8.57 5.87 7.93
N LEU A 67 -7.87 5.20 8.84
CA LEU A 67 -6.49 4.74 8.64
C LEU A 67 -6.44 3.32 8.11
N PHE A 68 -5.55 3.09 7.15
CA PHE A 68 -5.26 1.78 6.60
C PHE A 68 -3.77 1.46 6.72
N PHE A 69 -3.48 0.28 7.25
CA PHE A 69 -2.15 -0.29 7.27
C PHE A 69 -2.04 -1.34 6.16
N ILE A 70 -1.04 -1.22 5.30
CA ILE A 70 -0.85 -2.10 4.15
C ILE A 70 0.49 -2.81 4.25
N LYS A 71 0.46 -4.13 4.11
CA LYS A 71 1.64 -4.94 3.82
C LYS A 71 1.70 -5.19 2.32
N TRP A 72 2.80 -4.79 1.68
CA TRP A 72 3.06 -5.03 0.28
C TRP A 72 4.15 -6.09 0.13
N TYR A 73 3.77 -7.24 -0.42
CA TYR A 73 4.64 -8.38 -0.65
C TYR A 73 5.12 -8.41 -2.11
N THR A 74 6.45 -8.38 -2.27
CA THR A 74 7.12 -8.38 -3.57
C THR A 74 8.16 -9.49 -3.62
N LEU A 75 8.23 -10.17 -4.76
CA LEU A 75 9.23 -11.22 -4.99
C LEU A 75 10.28 -10.70 -5.97
N CYS A 76 11.55 -10.76 -5.57
CA CYS A 76 12.65 -10.48 -6.49
C CYS A 76 12.93 -11.72 -7.34
N ILE A 77 12.88 -11.55 -8.65
CA ILE A 77 13.15 -12.59 -9.63
C ILE A 77 14.37 -12.16 -10.43
N ARG A 78 15.36 -13.04 -10.52
CA ARG A 78 16.49 -12.85 -11.43
C ARG A 78 16.04 -13.20 -12.85
N ARG A 79 16.19 -12.24 -13.77
CA ARG A 79 16.07 -12.50 -15.20
C ARG A 79 17.45 -12.36 -15.83
N GLU A 80 17.81 -13.36 -16.61
CA GLU A 80 19.01 -13.37 -17.42
C GLU A 80 18.57 -13.16 -18.86
N ASP A 81 18.92 -12.00 -19.41
CA ASP A 81 18.93 -11.79 -20.85
C ASP A 81 20.38 -11.93 -21.34
N GLU A 82 20.58 -12.17 -22.64
CA GLU A 82 21.88 -12.52 -23.25
C GLU A 82 23.03 -11.54 -22.93
N GLU A 83 22.74 -10.29 -22.56
CA GLU A 83 23.73 -9.26 -22.25
C GLU A 83 23.76 -8.79 -20.78
N TRP A 84 22.68 -9.00 -20.00
CA TRP A 84 22.58 -8.46 -18.64
C TRP A 84 21.74 -9.33 -17.69
N ILE A 85 22.18 -9.39 -16.44
CA ILE A 85 21.39 -9.92 -15.32
C ILE A 85 20.59 -8.76 -14.72
N MET A 86 19.26 -8.83 -14.78
CA MET A 86 18.37 -7.85 -14.15
C MET A 86 17.63 -8.49 -12.97
N MET A 87 17.69 -7.84 -11.80
CA MET A 87 16.79 -8.16 -10.69
C MET A 87 15.47 -7.44 -10.92
N HIS A 88 14.39 -8.22 -11.06
CA HIS A 88 13.04 -7.72 -11.29
C HIS A 88 12.15 -8.02 -10.09
N SER A 89 11.62 -6.98 -9.44
CA SER A 89 10.68 -7.14 -8.33
C SER A 89 9.25 -7.22 -8.85
N VAL A 90 8.56 -8.32 -8.59
CA VAL A 90 7.16 -8.54 -8.98
C VAL A 90 6.26 -8.42 -7.76
N THR A 91 5.21 -7.62 -7.87
CA THR A 91 4.15 -7.57 -6.86
C THR A 91 3.39 -8.89 -6.79
N LYS A 92 3.31 -9.48 -5.59
CA LYS A 92 2.62 -10.75 -5.36
C LYS A 92 1.31 -10.57 -4.61
N ARG A 93 1.30 -9.75 -3.57
CA ARG A 93 0.09 -9.54 -2.75
C ARG A 93 0.14 -8.23 -1.99
N PHE A 94 -1.05 -7.67 -1.77
CA PHE A 94 -1.27 -6.68 -0.72
C PHE A 94 -2.17 -7.26 0.36
N MET A 95 -1.87 -6.94 1.62
CA MET A 95 -2.79 -7.16 2.73
C MET A 95 -3.13 -5.81 3.34
N VAL A 96 -4.41 -5.49 3.37
CA VAL A 96 -4.91 -4.22 3.88
C VAL A 96 -5.60 -4.48 5.21
N PHE A 97 -5.31 -3.64 6.18
CA PHE A 97 -5.94 -3.66 7.48
C PHE A 97 -6.53 -2.28 7.74
N ARG A 98 -7.82 -2.24 8.07
CA ARG A 98 -8.54 -1.00 8.39
C ARG A 98 -8.56 -0.80 9.90
N GLN A 99 -8.27 0.42 10.36
CA GLN A 99 -8.35 0.75 11.78
C GLN A 99 -9.80 0.78 12.25
N ASP A 100 -10.07 0.16 13.40
CA ASP A 100 -11.31 0.37 14.14
C ASP A 100 -11.19 1.62 15.01
N GLU A 101 -12.17 2.52 14.93
CA GLU A 101 -12.12 3.80 15.63
C GLU A 101 -12.10 3.65 17.16
N LYS A 102 -12.78 2.62 17.68
CA LYS A 102 -12.99 2.39 19.11
C LYS A 102 -11.81 1.66 19.75
N SER A 103 -11.41 0.52 19.17
CA SER A 103 -10.34 -0.31 19.74
C SER A 103 -8.95 0.16 19.33
N LYS A 104 -8.82 0.95 18.26
CA LYS A 104 -7.56 1.32 17.59
C LYS A 104 -6.78 0.15 16.99
N ASP A 105 -7.30 -1.07 17.08
CA ASP A 105 -6.77 -2.26 16.42
C ASP A 105 -7.06 -2.18 14.90
N PHE A 106 -6.28 -2.91 14.12
CA PHE A 106 -6.36 -2.92 12.66
C PHE A 106 -6.86 -4.27 12.16
N TYR A 107 -8.00 -4.31 11.47
CA TYR A 107 -8.64 -5.55 11.02
C TYR A 107 -8.41 -5.79 9.54
N TYR A 108 -7.99 -7.01 9.18
CA TYR A 108 -7.83 -7.39 7.77
C TYR A 108 -9.13 -7.16 6.98
N THR A 109 -8.99 -6.63 5.77
CA THR A 109 -10.09 -6.43 4.81
C THR A 109 -9.60 -6.60 3.38
N ASP A 110 -10.46 -7.17 2.54
CA ASP A 110 -10.33 -7.24 1.09
C ASP A 110 -11.30 -6.28 0.37
N ASP A 111 -11.98 -5.42 1.14
CA ASP A 111 -12.93 -4.44 0.65
C ASP A 111 -12.75 -3.07 1.31
N ILE A 112 -12.19 -2.13 0.56
CA ILE A 112 -12.11 -0.71 0.92
C ILE A 112 -13.23 0.13 0.27
N ARG A 113 -14.26 -0.51 -0.29
CA ARG A 113 -15.43 0.11 -0.92
C ARG A 113 -15.02 0.97 -2.12
N ASP A 114 -15.52 2.20 -2.20
CA ASP A 114 -15.23 3.14 -3.28
C ASP A 114 -13.78 3.66 -3.26
N LEU A 115 -12.98 3.33 -2.25
CA LEU A 115 -11.63 3.87 -2.14
C LEU A 115 -10.65 3.19 -3.11
N CYS A 116 -9.62 3.94 -3.47
CA CYS A 116 -8.41 3.41 -4.08
C CYS A 116 -7.16 4.03 -3.42
N ILE A 117 -6.12 3.23 -3.29
CA ILE A 117 -4.88 3.61 -2.57
C ILE A 117 -3.73 3.66 -3.57
N PHE A 118 -2.89 4.67 -3.48
CA PHE A 118 -1.73 4.87 -4.32
C PHE A 118 -0.45 4.66 -3.51
N LEU A 119 0.37 3.69 -3.94
CA LEU A 119 1.62 3.32 -3.30
C LEU A 119 2.80 3.54 -4.25
N GLY A 120 3.83 4.20 -3.77
CA GLY A 120 5.07 4.45 -4.49
C GLY A 120 6.21 4.70 -3.51
N GLN A 121 7.27 5.36 -3.96
CA GLN A 121 8.32 5.84 -3.06
C GLN A 121 7.94 7.15 -2.34
N SER A 122 6.96 7.88 -2.86
CA SER A 122 6.39 9.07 -2.22
C SER A 122 5.44 8.67 -1.09
N GLU A 123 4.97 9.66 -0.33
CA GLU A 123 3.92 9.43 0.65
C GLU A 123 2.69 8.78 -0.01
N ALA A 124 2.25 7.66 0.56
CA ALA A 124 1.04 6.97 0.13
C ALA A 124 -0.20 7.85 0.39
N PHE A 125 -1.17 7.79 -0.52
CA PHE A 125 -2.43 8.52 -0.37
C PHE A 125 -3.61 7.68 -0.85
N CYS A 126 -4.80 8.10 -0.46
CA CYS A 126 -6.05 7.41 -0.75
C CYS A 126 -7.08 8.39 -1.31
N LEU A 127 -7.82 7.95 -2.33
CA LEU A 127 -8.84 8.74 -3.02
C LEU A 127 -10.16 7.96 -3.11
N SER A 128 -11.27 8.68 -3.18
CA SER A 128 -12.56 8.12 -3.59
C SER A 128 -12.55 7.91 -5.10
N ALA A 129 -12.65 6.66 -5.57
CA ALA A 129 -12.59 6.34 -6.99
C ALA A 129 -13.72 7.01 -7.79
N SER A 130 -14.91 7.14 -7.19
CA SER A 130 -16.06 7.84 -7.79
C SER A 130 -15.79 9.31 -8.17
N MET A 131 -14.83 9.96 -7.52
CA MET A 131 -14.47 11.35 -7.78
C MET A 131 -13.55 11.53 -9.00
N TYR A 132 -12.99 10.43 -9.54
CA TYR A 132 -11.98 10.47 -10.61
C TYR A 132 -12.29 9.43 -11.70
N PRO A 133 -12.75 9.86 -12.88
CA PRO A 133 -13.03 8.95 -13.99
C PRO A 133 -11.82 8.07 -14.34
N GLY A 134 -12.06 6.77 -14.50
CA GLY A 134 -11.03 5.78 -14.84
C GLY A 134 -10.43 5.04 -13.64
N LEU A 135 -10.52 5.61 -12.43
CA LEU A 135 -10.14 4.87 -11.22
C LEU A 135 -11.09 3.72 -10.97
N LYS A 136 -10.57 2.68 -10.32
CA LYS A 136 -11.31 1.48 -9.98
C LYS A 136 -11.47 1.45 -8.46
N PRO A 137 -12.70 1.28 -7.95
CA PRO A 137 -12.91 1.13 -6.52
C PRO A 137 -12.26 -0.18 -6.04
N ASN A 138 -12.09 -0.29 -4.73
CA ASN A 138 -11.51 -1.44 -4.05
C ASN A 138 -10.16 -1.90 -4.64
N SER A 139 -9.29 -0.93 -4.97
CA SER A 139 -8.04 -1.21 -5.70
C SER A 139 -6.84 -0.45 -5.15
N ILE A 140 -5.65 -1.04 -5.30
CA ILE A 140 -4.37 -0.41 -5.01
C ILE A 140 -3.64 -0.15 -6.33
N TYR A 141 -3.27 1.09 -6.59
CA TYR A 141 -2.38 1.50 -7.67
C TYR A 141 -0.97 1.59 -7.11
N TYR A 142 -0.01 0.95 -7.78
CA TYR A 142 1.35 0.86 -7.26
C TYR A 142 2.39 1.15 -8.34
N ILE A 143 3.52 1.70 -7.92
CA ILE A 143 4.69 1.98 -8.75
C ILE A 143 5.98 1.68 -7.95
N GLY A 144 6.98 1.06 -8.58
CA GLY A 144 8.25 0.66 -7.95
C GLY A 144 8.59 -0.79 -8.25
N SER A 145 8.03 -1.74 -7.49
CA SER A 145 8.15 -3.19 -7.79
C SER A 145 7.17 -3.61 -8.90
N GLY A 146 7.38 -3.01 -10.08
CA GLY A 146 6.46 -2.97 -11.21
C GLY A 146 5.56 -1.74 -11.20
N LEU A 147 4.70 -1.64 -12.21
CA LEU A 147 3.69 -0.61 -12.35
C LEU A 147 2.34 -1.27 -12.65
N GLY A 148 1.31 -0.97 -11.87
CA GLY A 148 0.02 -1.60 -12.10
C GLY A 148 -1.06 -1.23 -11.09
N SER A 149 -2.16 -1.97 -11.19
CA SER A 149 -3.26 -1.95 -10.23
C SER A 149 -3.54 -3.35 -9.69
N TYR A 150 -4.01 -3.41 -8.46
CA TYR A 150 -4.35 -4.64 -7.74
C TYR A 150 -5.77 -4.53 -7.19
N ASN A 151 -6.64 -5.46 -7.57
CA ASN A 151 -7.98 -5.54 -7.01
C ASN A 151 -7.95 -6.35 -5.70
N LEU A 152 -8.45 -5.77 -4.61
CA LEU A 152 -8.32 -6.39 -3.28
C LEU A 152 -9.20 -7.63 -3.11
N ALA A 153 -10.41 -7.63 -3.68
CA ALA A 153 -11.35 -8.74 -3.58
C ALA A 153 -10.88 -9.99 -4.35
N SER A 154 -10.44 -9.82 -5.60
CA SER A 154 -9.98 -10.94 -6.42
C SER A 154 -8.51 -11.29 -6.21
N GLY A 155 -7.73 -10.38 -5.65
CA GLY A 155 -6.27 -10.49 -5.55
C GLY A 155 -5.54 -10.43 -6.89
N THR A 156 -6.19 -9.95 -7.96
CA THR A 156 -5.61 -9.95 -9.30
C THR A 156 -4.77 -8.70 -9.54
N VAL A 157 -3.56 -8.91 -10.06
CA VAL A 157 -2.67 -7.86 -10.56
C VAL A 157 -3.01 -7.56 -12.03
N ARG A 158 -3.19 -6.29 -12.36
CA ARG A 158 -3.17 -5.76 -13.74
C ARG A 158 -1.93 -4.91 -13.91
N SER A 159 -0.90 -5.48 -14.53
CA SER A 159 0.31 -4.74 -14.87
C SER A 159 0.02 -3.74 -15.99
N PHE A 160 0.65 -2.57 -15.92
CA PHE A 160 0.68 -1.59 -17.01
C PHE A 160 1.96 -1.69 -17.83
N ASP A 161 2.82 -2.67 -17.54
CA ASP A 161 4.00 -2.97 -18.35
C ASP A 161 3.57 -3.43 -19.76
N PRO A 162 4.29 -3.02 -20.81
CA PRO A 162 3.99 -3.43 -22.17
C PRO A 162 4.14 -4.95 -22.34
N PRO A 163 3.22 -5.64 -23.06
CA PRO A 163 3.20 -7.11 -23.17
C PRO A 163 4.46 -7.77 -23.74
N ARG A 164 5.31 -7.02 -24.44
CA ARG A 164 6.55 -7.49 -25.09
C ARG A 164 7.74 -6.54 -24.91
N GLY A 165 7.65 -5.62 -23.95
CA GLY A 165 8.73 -4.65 -23.71
C GLY A 165 9.56 -5.02 -22.49
N LYS A 166 10.81 -4.54 -22.46
CA LYS A 166 11.61 -4.54 -21.23
C LYS A 166 10.79 -3.89 -20.12
N PRO A 167 10.79 -4.43 -18.88
CA PRO A 167 10.12 -3.80 -17.75
C PRO A 167 10.49 -2.32 -17.69
N LEU A 168 9.50 -1.45 -17.55
CA LEU A 168 9.78 -0.02 -17.45
C LEU A 168 10.53 0.20 -16.13
N LEU A 169 11.82 0.49 -16.22
CA LEU A 169 12.56 1.07 -15.11
C LEU A 169 12.00 2.48 -14.91
N VAL A 170 10.98 2.58 -14.06
CA VAL A 170 10.48 3.88 -13.64
C VAL A 170 11.54 4.47 -12.72
N HIS A 171 12.40 5.35 -13.26
CA HIS A 171 13.47 6.01 -12.51
C HIS A 171 12.95 6.81 -11.31
N TYR A 172 11.71 7.29 -11.39
CA TYR A 172 11.05 8.09 -10.35
C TYR A 172 9.66 7.51 -10.04
N PRO A 173 9.57 6.47 -9.20
CA PRO A 173 8.33 5.77 -8.91
C PRO A 173 7.50 6.54 -7.87
N TYR A 174 7.07 7.75 -8.24
CA TYR A 174 6.27 8.63 -7.40
C TYR A 174 4.87 8.80 -7.96
N TRP A 175 3.88 8.77 -7.08
CA TRP A 175 2.55 9.25 -7.41
C TRP A 175 2.42 10.70 -6.97
N LEU A 176 1.84 11.52 -7.83
CA LEU A 176 1.50 12.89 -7.48
C LEU A 176 0.09 12.91 -6.91
N HIS A 177 -0.03 13.41 -5.68
CA HIS A 177 -1.35 13.68 -5.11
C HIS A 177 -2.06 14.72 -5.98
N PRO A 178 -3.34 14.54 -6.33
CA PRO A 178 -4.08 15.55 -7.08
C PRO A 178 -4.08 16.87 -6.30
N THR A 179 -3.60 17.95 -6.93
CA THR A 179 -3.40 19.26 -6.28
C THR A 179 -4.68 20.09 -6.16
N ASN A 180 -5.79 19.62 -6.75
CA ASN A 180 -7.04 20.37 -6.79
C ASN A 180 -8.01 19.88 -5.71
N SER A 181 -8.48 20.80 -4.86
CA SER A 181 -9.77 20.61 -4.20
C SER A 181 -10.81 20.49 -5.30
N ILE A 182 -11.42 19.32 -5.44
CA ILE A 182 -12.64 19.23 -6.24
C ILE A 182 -13.66 20.08 -5.47
N ALA A 183 -13.95 21.24 -6.05
CA ALA A 183 -14.93 22.21 -5.58
C ALA A 183 -16.35 21.67 -5.75
#